data_AF-A0A0A0KWY1-F1
#
_entry.id   AF-A0A0A0KWY1-F1
#
_cell.length_a   1.000
_cell.length_b   1.000
_cell.length_c   1.000
_cell.angle_alpha   90.00
_cell.angle_beta   90.00
_cell.angle_gamma   90.00
#
_symmetry.space_group_name_H-M   'P 1'
#
loop_
_entity.id
_entity.type
_entity.pdbx_description
1 polymer ?
#
loop_
_entity_poly.entity_id
_entity_poly.type
_entity_poly.pdbx_seq_one_letter_code
_entity_poly.pdbx_strand_id
1 'polypeptide(L)' 'MAETKKDAECHEPCISKAFERFKAKLTDLEKRINELNENKDLKNRCGAGIIPYEAMKPRSKPGITGSGVPYSVSI' A
#
# COMPACT_ATOMS: atom_id res chain seq x y z
N MET A 1 -31.71 5.54 15.52
CA MET A 1 -31.03 4.24 15.64
C MET A 1 -29.63 4.41 15.05
N ALA A 2 -28.67 4.81 15.90
CA ALA A 2 -27.28 4.98 15.45
C ALA A 2 -26.64 3.59 15.40
N GLU A 3 -26.23 3.16 14.22
CA GLU A 3 -25.51 1.90 14.05
C GLU A 3 -24.18 1.99 14.81
N THR A 4 -24.02 1.11 15.79
CA THR A 4 -22.80 0.93 16.56
C THR A 4 -21.65 0.59 15.63
N LYS A 5 -20.69 1.52 15.51
CA LYS A 5 -19.40 1.30 14.87
C LYS A 5 -18.72 0.13 15.57
N LYS A 6 -18.62 -1.01 14.88
CA LYS A 6 -17.97 -2.20 15.41
C LYS A 6 -16.47 -2.04 15.21
N ASP A 7 -15.83 -1.32 16.12
CA ASP A 7 -14.37 -1.21 16.20
C ASP A 7 -13.82 -2.56 16.70
N ALA A 8 -13.82 -3.57 15.82
CA ALA A 8 -13.19 -4.86 16.12
C ALA A 8 -11.68 -4.73 15.91
N GLU A 9 -11.00 -4.01 16.80
CA GLU A 9 -9.56 -4.12 17.00
C GLU A 9 -9.28 -4.84 18.32
N CYS A 10 -8.22 -5.66 18.33
CA CYS A 10 -7.88 -6.55 19.42
C CYS A 10 -7.66 -5.77 20.73
N HIS A 11 -8.24 -6.24 21.84
CA HIS A 11 -8.20 -5.63 23.19
C HIS A 11 -6.78 -5.46 23.79
N GLU A 12 -5.74 -5.92 23.10
CA GLU A 12 -4.36 -5.92 23.56
C GLU A 12 -3.62 -4.67 23.05
N PRO A 13 -3.16 -3.77 23.93
CA PRO A 13 -2.48 -2.52 23.54
C PRO A 13 -1.18 -2.76 22.75
N CYS A 14 -0.57 -3.94 22.90
CA CYS A 14 0.61 -4.34 22.15
C CYS A 14 0.31 -4.55 20.65
N ILE A 15 -0.84 -5.15 20.33
CA ILE A 15 -1.21 -5.51 18.96
C ILE A 15 -1.54 -4.25 18.15
N SER A 16 -2.33 -3.33 18.73
CA SER A 16 -2.66 -2.06 18.05
C SER A 16 -1.39 -1.25 17.76
N LYS A 17 -0.46 -1.14 18.72
CA LYS A 17 0.83 -0.47 18.52
C LYS A 17 1.71 -1.15 17.46
N ALA A 18 1.71 -2.49 17.39
CA ALA A 18 2.42 -3.22 16.35
C ALA A 18 1.81 -2.97 14.97
N PHE A 19 0.47 -2.90 14.89
CA PHE A 19 -0.25 -2.60 13.65
C PHE A 19 0.01 -1.17 13.16
N GLU A 20 0.05 -0.18 14.05
CA GLU A 20 0.43 1.19 13.70
C GLU A 20 1.84 1.27 13.11
N ARG A 21 2.81 0.58 13.73
CA ARG A 21 4.19 0.47 13.20
C ARG A 21 4.21 -0.18 11.82
N PHE A 22 3.36 -1.19 11.60
CA PHE A 22 3.23 -1.84 10.30
C PHE A 22 2.67 -0.87 9.24
N LYS A 23 1.62 -0.11 9.55
CA LYS A 23 1.06 0.92 8.65
C LYS A 23 2.08 2.01 8.30
N ALA A 24 2.91 2.42 9.25
CA ALA A 24 4.00 3.36 9.00
C ALA A 24 5.01 2.78 7.99
N LYS A 25 5.46 1.54 8.20
CA LYS A 25 6.38 0.85 7.26
C LYS A 25 5.80 0.70 5.85
N LEU A 26 4.50 0.42 5.73
CA LEU A 26 3.83 0.36 4.41
C LEU A 26 3.87 1.72 3.69
N THR A 27 3.73 2.82 4.43
CA THR A 27 3.82 4.17 3.86
C THR A 27 5.23 4.48 3.39
N ASP A 28 6.25 4.06 4.15
CA ASP A 28 7.65 4.22 3.75
C ASP A 28 8.01 3.35 2.53
N LEU A 29 7.47 2.14 2.46
CA LEU A 29 7.61 1.27 1.29
C LEU A 29 7.03 1.90 0.02
N GLU A 30 5.85 2.54 0.12
CA GLU A 30 5.23 3.25 -1.01
C GLU A 30 6.13 4.40 -1.51
N LYS A 31 6.70 5.20 -0.59
CA LYS A 31 7.66 6.25 -0.94
C LYS A 31 8.88 5.68 -1.65
N ARG A 32 9.44 4.59 -1.12
CA ARG A 32 10.62 3.95 -1.70
C ARG A 32 10.37 3.44 -3.12
N ILE A 33 9.19 2.88 -3.39
CA ILE A 33 8.81 2.45 -4.74
C ILE A 33 8.76 3.63 -5.70
N ASN A 34 8.21 4.77 -5.27
CA ASN A 34 8.14 5.98 -6.09
C ASN A 34 9.55 6.49 -6.43
N GLU A 35 10.45 6.59 -5.43
CA GLU A 35 11.86 6.97 -5.64
C GLU A 35 12.55 6.07 -6.66
N LEU A 36 12.32 4.75 -6.59
CA LEU A 36 12.91 3.79 -7.53
C LEU A 36 12.32 3.89 -8.94
N ASN A 37 11.07 4.29 -9.09
CA ASN A 37 10.46 4.52 -10.40
C ASN A 37 10.95 5.83 -11.03
N GLU A 38 11.30 6.83 -10.21
CA GLU A 38 11.89 8.09 -10.66
C GLU A 38 13.38 7.99 -11.00
N ASN A 39 14.07 6.98 -10.46
CA ASN A 39 15.47 6.74 -10.73
C ASN A 39 15.70 6.32 -12.20
N LYS A 40 16.30 7.23 -12.98
CA LYS A 40 16.60 7.05 -14.41
C LYS A 40 17.69 6.01 -14.69
N ASP A 41 18.51 5.66 -13.70
CA ASP A 41 19.49 4.59 -13.83
C ASP A 41 18.80 3.22 -13.95
N LEU A 42 17.59 3.10 -13.38
CA LEU A 42 16.75 1.91 -13.46
C LEU A 42 15.91 1.93 -14.75
N LYS A 43 16.59 1.66 -15.87
CA LYS A 43 16.02 1.67 -17.23
C LYS A 43 14.79 0.78 -17.42
N ASN A 44 14.63 -0.24 -16.58
CA ASN A 44 13.47 -1.13 -16.65
C ASN A 44 12.22 -0.53 -16.01
N ARG A 45 12.32 0.61 -15.32
CA ARG A 45 11.24 1.25 -14.55
C ARG A 45 10.89 2.65 -15.04
N CYS A 46 11.75 3.26 -15.87
CA CYS A 46 11.63 4.62 -16.37
C CYS A 46 11.97 4.68 -17.87
N GLY A 47 11.10 5.30 -18.67
CA GLY A 47 11.32 5.46 -20.12
C GLY A 47 10.01 5.55 -20.91
N ALA A 48 10.12 5.93 -22.18
CA ALA A 48 8.96 5.99 -23.07
C ALA A 48 8.39 4.59 -23.32
N GLY A 49 7.08 4.41 -23.07
CA GLY A 49 6.40 3.13 -23.22
C GLY A 49 6.63 2.14 -22.07
N ILE A 50 7.40 2.51 -21.04
CA ILE A 50 7.59 1.68 -19.85
C ILE A 50 6.58 2.11 -18.77
N ILE A 51 5.77 1.15 -18.32
CA ILE A 51 4.81 1.37 -17.24
C ILE A 51 5.57 1.38 -15.91
N PRO A 52 5.37 2.38 -15.03
CA PRO A 52 5.98 2.40 -13.71
C PRO A 52 5.62 1.15 -12.90
N TYR A 53 6.56 0.67 -12.10
CA TYR A 53 6.35 -0.53 -11.29
C TYR A 53 5.57 -0.16 -10.03
N GLU A 54 4.24 -0.28 -10.10
CA GLU A 54 3.32 0.11 -9.03
C GLU A 54 2.54 -1.06 -8.41
N ALA A 55 2.72 -2.29 -8.91
CA ALA A 55 1.97 -3.47 -8.46
C ALA A 55 2.08 -3.74 -6.94
N MET A 56 3.26 -3.51 -6.36
CA MET A 56 3.51 -3.71 -4.93
C MET A 56 3.13 -2.50 -4.05
N LYS A 57 2.53 -1.45 -4.61
CA LYS A 57 2.04 -0.34 -3.77
C LYS A 57 0.89 -0.84 -2.90
N PRO A 58 0.91 -0.59 -1.58
CA PRO A 58 -0.12 -1.12 -0.68
C PRO A 58 -1.51 -0.54 -0.93
N ARG A 59 -1.58 0.71 -1.40
CA ARG A 59 -2.83 1.45 -1.60
C ARG A 59 -3.05 1.71 -3.09
N SER A 60 -4.30 1.66 -3.50
CA SER A 60 -4.74 2.04 -4.84
C SER A 60 -6.07 2.76 -4.81
N LYS A 61 -6.39 3.44 -5.92
CA LYS A 61 -7.70 4.02 -6.16
C LYS A 61 -8.66 2.94 -6.70
N PRO A 62 -9.97 3.05 -6.44
CA PRO A 62 -10.94 2.13 -7.02
C PRO A 62 -10.88 2.16 -8.55
N GLY A 63 -11.06 0.99 -9.17
CA GLY A 63 -11.00 0.80 -10.62
C GLY A 63 -9.73 0.07 -11.09
N ILE A 64 -9.50 0.07 -12.40
CA ILE A 64 -8.37 -0.63 -13.03
C ILE A 64 -7.14 0.28 -12.95
N THR A 65 -6.35 0.12 -11.90
CA THR A 65 -5.19 0.98 -11.60
C THR A 65 -3.83 0.31 -11.80
N GLY A 66 -3.76 -1.02 -11.99
CA GLY A 66 -2.48 -1.74 -12.10
C GLY A 66 -1.59 -1.66 -10.85
N SER A 67 -2.17 -1.27 -9.71
CA SER A 67 -1.53 -1.10 -8.40
C SER A 67 -2.51 -1.46 -7.27
N GLY A 68 -1.98 -1.70 -6.07
CA GLY A 68 -2.76 -2.04 -4.88
C GLY A 68 -2.67 -3.52 -4.52
N VAL A 69 -2.15 -3.80 -3.33
CA VAL A 69 -2.09 -5.17 -2.77
C VAL A 69 -3.27 -5.35 -1.80
N PRO A 70 -4.24 -6.22 -2.11
CA PRO A 70 -5.34 -6.49 -1.19
C PRO A 70 -4.84 -7.33 0.00
N TYR A 71 -5.47 -7.15 1.17
CA TYR A 71 -5.16 -7.96 2.35
C TYR A 71 -5.65 -9.41 2.27
N SER A 72 -6.53 -9.71 1.30
CA SER A 72 -7.14 -11.02 1.07
C SER A 72 -7.35 -11.27 -0.41
N VAL A 73 -7.61 -12.52 -0.78
CA VAL A 73 -8.06 -12.88 -2.13
C VAL A 73 -9.55 -12.51 -2.22
N SER A 74 -9.86 -11.49 -3.02
CA SER A 74 -11.19 -10.87 -3.05
C SER A 74 -11.77 -10.73 -4.47
N ILE A 75 -11.32 -11.55 -5.42
CA ILE A 75 -11.78 -11.58 -6.82
C ILE A 75 -12.04 -13.02 -7.27
#